data_AF-A0A1J3CYU5-F1
#
_entry.id   AF-A0A1J3CYU5-F1
#
_cell.length_a   1.000
_cell.length_b   1.000
_cell.length_c   1.000
_cell.angle_alpha   90.00
_cell.angle_beta   90.00
_cell.angle_gamma   90.00
#
_symmetry.space_group_name_H-M   'P 1'
#
loop_
_entity.id
_entity.type
_entity.pdbx_description
1 polymer ?
#
loop_
_entity_poly.entity_id
_entity_poly.type
_entity_poly.pdbx_seq_one_letter_code
_entity_poly.pdbx_strand_id
1 'polypeptide(L)' 'VILGSAAFGFWRYRVKHNAISNNALNDAWRNDLGAQDVFEMHTIQTATNNFSLSNKLGQGGFGSVYKGKLQDGKEIAVK' A
#
# COMPACT_ATOMS: atom_id res chain seq x y z
N VAL A 1 20.73 -7.27 43.93
CA VAL A 1 21.25 -6.50 42.76
C VAL A 1 21.43 -7.37 41.52
N ILE A 2 22.07 -8.55 41.63
CA ILE A 2 22.40 -9.44 40.48
C ILE A 2 21.17 -10.02 39.73
N LEU A 3 20.04 -10.25 40.41
CA LEU A 3 18.81 -10.76 39.77
C LEU A 3 18.10 -9.71 38.90
N GLY A 4 18.19 -8.42 39.26
CA GLY A 4 17.61 -7.32 38.49
C GLY A 4 18.33 -7.12 37.16
N SER A 5 19.65 -7.31 37.13
CA SER A 5 20.47 -7.23 35.91
C SER A 5 20.16 -8.33 34.90
N ALA A 6 19.87 -9.56 35.35
CA ALA A 6 19.49 -10.65 34.46
C ALA A 6 18.10 -10.40 33.82
N ALA A 7 17.13 -9.96 34.62
CA ALA A 7 15.80 -9.59 34.13
C ALA A 7 15.84 -8.38 33.17
N PHE A 8 16.65 -7.36 33.49
CA PHE A 8 16.84 -6.19 32.62
C PHE A 8 17.55 -6.55 31.31
N GLY A 9 18.57 -7.42 31.36
CA GLY A 9 19.24 -7.96 30.19
C GLY A 9 18.27 -8.75 29.30
N PHE A 10 17.42 -9.58 29.90
CA PHE A 10 16.38 -10.33 29.19
C PHE A 10 15.29 -9.43 28.60
N TRP A 11 14.87 -8.38 29.33
CA TRP A 11 13.91 -7.38 28.82
C TRP A 11 14.49 -6.62 27.64
N ARG A 12 15.73 -6.11 27.75
CA ARG A 12 16.48 -5.48 26.64
C ARG A 12 16.64 -6.42 25.45
N TYR A 13 16.95 -7.69 25.70
CA TYR A 13 17.05 -8.72 24.67
C TYR A 13 15.71 -8.88 23.95
N ARG A 14 14.61 -9.12 24.67
CA ARG A 14 13.25 -9.21 24.10
C ARG A 14 12.83 -7.97 23.33
N VAL A 15 13.09 -6.77 23.84
CA VAL A 15 12.77 -5.49 23.15
C VAL A 15 13.53 -5.40 21.83
N LYS A 16 14.82 -5.75 21.80
CA LYS A 16 15.63 -5.72 20.57
C LYS A 16 15.17 -6.77 19.56
N HIS A 17 14.84 -7.99 20.00
CA HIS A 17 14.28 -9.03 19.12
C HIS A 17 12.93 -8.62 18.52
N ASN A 18 12.08 -7.96 19.32
CA ASN A 18 10.80 -7.45 18.83
C ASN A 18 11.01 -6.33 17.79
N ALA A 19 11.97 -5.42 18.03
CA ALA A 19 12.31 -4.36 17.07
C ALA A 19 12.89 -4.89 15.74
N ILE A 20 13.78 -5.89 15.79
CA ILE A 20 14.36 -6.52 14.60
C ILE A 20 13.27 -7.22 13.75
N SER A 21 12.35 -7.93 14.39
CA SER A 21 11.23 -8.59 13.70
C SER A 21 10.32 -7.58 12.99
N ASN A 22 10.00 -6.46 13.66
CA ASN A 22 9.19 -5.40 13.05
C ASN A 22 9.90 -4.74 11.86
N ASN A 23 11.20 -4.46 11.96
CA ASN A 23 11.94 -3.89 10.82
C ASN A 23 11.98 -4.86 9.63
N ALA A 24 12.29 -6.14 9.86
CA ALA A 24 12.34 -7.15 8.80
C ALA A 24 10.98 -7.35 8.09
N LEU A 25 9.87 -7.33 8.85
CA LEU A 25 8.53 -7.36 8.28
C LEU A 25 8.23 -6.11 7.46
N ASN A 26 8.52 -4.91 7.99
CA ASN A 26 8.30 -3.66 7.25
C ASN A 26 9.14 -3.59 5.98
N ASP A 27 10.37 -4.08 6.00
CA ASP A 27 11.22 -4.16 4.81
C ASP A 27 10.64 -5.15 3.78
N ALA A 28 10.10 -6.29 4.22
CA ALA A 28 9.41 -7.24 3.34
C ALA A 28 8.16 -6.63 2.68
N TRP A 29 7.29 -5.97 3.45
CA TRP A 29 6.10 -5.28 2.92
C TRP A 29 6.47 -4.15 1.96
N ARG A 30 7.53 -3.38 2.26
CA ARG A 30 8.01 -2.29 1.40
C ARG A 30 8.63 -2.79 0.10
N ASN A 31 9.30 -3.95 0.12
CA ASN A 31 9.86 -4.55 -1.09
C ASN A 31 8.78 -5.13 -2.01
N ASP A 32 7.72 -5.72 -1.45
CA ASP A 32 6.58 -6.26 -2.21
C ASP A 32 5.71 -5.13 -2.81
N LEU A 33 5.49 -4.05 -2.06
CA LEU A 33 4.78 -2.86 -2.51
C LEU A 33 5.65 -1.89 -3.33
N GLY A 34 6.97 -2.09 -3.36
CA GLY A 34 7.93 -1.19 -4.00
C GLY A 34 7.77 -1.07 -5.52
N ALA A 35 6.98 -1.96 -6.12
CA ALA A 35 6.62 -1.94 -7.53
C ALA A 35 5.16 -1.52 -7.80
N GLN A 36 4.42 -1.08 -6.77
CA GLN A 36 3.02 -0.70 -6.93
C GLN A 36 2.90 0.77 -7.29
N ASP A 37 2.41 1.06 -8.50
CA ASP A 37 2.11 2.42 -8.95
C ASP A 37 1.03 3.04 -8.04
N VAL A 38 1.42 4.00 -7.20
CA VAL A 38 0.52 4.77 -6.35
C VAL A 38 0.04 5.99 -7.11
N PHE A 39 -1.27 6.11 -7.32
CA PHE A 39 -1.89 7.25 -7.97
C PHE A 39 -2.67 8.11 -6.98
N GLU A 40 -2.49 9.42 -7.06
CA GLU A 40 -3.37 10.36 -6.35
C GLU A 40 -4.79 10.31 -6.92
N MET A 41 -5.80 10.50 -6.06
CA MET A 41 -7.20 10.47 -6.45
C MET A 41 -7.53 11.49 -7.55
N HIS A 42 -6.93 12.68 -7.50
CA HIS A 42 -7.08 13.71 -8.53
C HIS A 42 -6.62 13.24 -9.91
N THR A 43 -5.52 12.47 -9.96
CA THR A 43 -4.99 11.89 -11.20
C THR A 43 -5.99 10.89 -11.80
N ILE A 44 -6.58 10.05 -10.95
CA ILE A 44 -7.60 9.07 -11.37
C ILE A 44 -8.89 9.76 -11.85
N GLN A 45 -9.33 10.81 -11.15
CA GLN A 45 -10.47 11.61 -11.56
C GLN A 45 -10.23 12.26 -12.92
N THR A 46 -9.07 12.89 -13.11
CA THR A 46 -8.72 13.51 -14.39
C THR A 46 -8.66 12.46 -15.50
N ALA A 47 -8.00 11.32 -15.25
CA ALA A 47 -7.86 10.25 -16.23
C ALA A 47 -9.21 9.67 -16.67
N THR A 48 -10.18 9.57 -15.75
CA THR A 48 -11.52 9.02 -16.01
C THR A 48 -12.56 10.07 -16.40
N ASN A 49 -12.17 11.34 -16.55
CA ASN A 49 -13.08 12.47 -16.72
C ASN A 49 -14.18 12.49 -15.63
N ASN A 50 -13.75 12.52 -14.37
CA ASN A 50 -14.59 12.48 -13.17
C ASN A 50 -15.55 11.28 -13.15
N PHE A 51 -15.06 10.09 -13.51
CA PHE A 51 -15.88 8.87 -13.61
C PHE A 51 -17.10 9.04 -14.53
N SER A 52 -16.93 9.76 -15.65
CA SER A 52 -17.99 9.96 -16.64
C SER A 52 -18.59 8.63 -17.09
N LEU A 53 -19.92 8.59 -17.22
CA LEU A 53 -20.64 7.43 -17.76
C LEU A 53 -20.19 7.06 -19.17
N SER A 54 -19.73 8.03 -19.97
CA SER A 54 -19.14 7.78 -21.30
C SER A 54 -17.91 6.88 -21.24
N ASN A 55 -17.23 6.84 -20.10
CA ASN A 55 -16.04 6.02 -19.88
C ASN A 55 -16.36 4.71 -19.17
N LYS A 56 -17.61 4.42 -18.82
CA LYS A 56 -17.96 3.19 -18.13
C LYS A 56 -17.76 1.99 -19.05
N LEU A 57 -16.92 1.06 -18.62
CA LEU A 57 -16.65 -0.20 -19.30
C LEU A 57 -17.66 -1.29 -18.91
N GLY A 58 -18.18 -1.24 -17.68
CA GLY A 58 -19.17 -2.21 -17.21
C GLY A 58 -19.59 -2.00 -15.76
N GLN A 59 -20.55 -2.81 -15.31
CA GLN A 59 -20.98 -2.89 -13.91
C GLN A 59 -21.42 -4.32 -13.59
N GLY A 60 -21.10 -4.79 -12.39
CA GLY A 60 -21.55 -6.07 -11.87
C GLY A 60 -21.48 -6.12 -10.34
N GLY A 61 -21.49 -7.34 -9.76
CA GLY A 61 -21.40 -7.54 -8.30
C GLY A 61 -20.12 -7.00 -7.65
N PHE A 62 -19.16 -6.58 -8.46
CA PHE A 62 -17.89 -6.00 -8.03
C PHE A 62 -17.85 -4.47 -8.08
N GLY A 63 -18.91 -3.80 -8.55
CA GLY A 63 -18.94 -2.34 -8.75
C GLY A 63 -18.92 -1.93 -10.22
N SER A 64 -18.75 -0.62 -10.46
CA SER A 64 -18.60 -0.05 -11.81
C SER A 64 -17.13 0.05 -12.18
N VAL A 65 -16.80 -0.22 -13.43
CA VAL A 65 -15.44 -0.09 -13.96
C VAL A 65 -15.43 0.99 -15.04
N TYR A 66 -14.44 1.88 -14.98
CA TYR A 66 -14.29 3.04 -15.87
C TYR A 66 -12.96 3.00 -16.62
N LYS A 67 -12.98 3.39 -17.90
CA LYS A 67 -11.80 3.67 -18.71
C LYS A 67 -11.18 4.98 -18.25
N GLY A 68 -9.87 4.97 -18.04
CA GLY A 68 -9.08 6.18 -17.85
C GLY A 68 -7.93 6.27 -18.84
N LYS A 69 -7.43 7.48 -19.06
CA LYS A 69 -6.18 7.73 -19.80
C LYS A 69 -5.29 8.63 -18.96
N LEU A 70 -4.12 8.12 -18.58
CA LEU A 70 -3.12 8.86 -17.83
C LEU A 70 -2.44 9.92 -18.71
N GLN A 71 -1.69 10.84 -18.10
CA GLN A 71 -1.03 11.94 -18.81
C GLN A 71 0.03 11.47 -19.82
N ASP A 72 0.66 10.33 -19.54
CA ASP A 72 1.59 9.64 -20.44
C ASP A 72 0.89 8.93 -21.61
N GLY A 73 -0.44 8.97 -21.66
CA GLY A 73 -1.26 8.32 -22.67
C GLY A 73 -1.60 6.86 -22.38
N LYS A 74 -1.11 6.29 -21.26
CA LYS A 74 -1.42 4.93 -20.83
C LYS A 74 -2.92 4.79 -20.51
N GLU A 75 -3.58 3.83 -21.13
CA GLU A 75 -4.96 3.51 -20.82
C GLU A 75 -5.04 2.61 -19.58
N ILE A 76 -5.99 2.90 -18.70
CA ILE A 76 -6.22 2.18 -17.45
C ILE A 76 -7.69 1.83 -17.27
N ALA A 77 -7.96 0.81 -16.46
CA ALA A 77 -9.29 0.48 -15.97
C ALA A 77 -9.34 0.76 -14.46
N VAL A 78 -10.24 1.65 -14.05
CA VAL A 78 -10.43 2.07 -12.67
C VAL A 78 -11.69 1.42 -12.13
N LYS A 79 -11.60 0.84 -10.93
CA LYS A 79 -12.70 0.17 -10.23
C LYS A 79 -12.96 0.86 -8.91
#